data_AF-A0AA44GAH2-F1
#
_entry.id   AF-A0AA44GAH2-F1
#
_cell.length_a   1.000
_cell.length_b   1.000
_cell.length_c   1.000
_cell.angle_alpha   90.00
_cell.angle_beta   90.00
_cell.angle_gamma   90.00
#
_symmetry.space_group_name_H-M   'P 1'
#
loop_
_entity.id
_entity.type
_entity.pdbx_description
1 polymer ?
#
loop_
_entity_poly.entity_id
_entity_poly.type
_entity_poly.pdbx_seq_one_letter_code
_entity_poly.pdbx_strand_id
1 'polypeptide(L)'
;MKKTVFFNDYESFFDDTFTVNAEYADENDSALLIVGKVGFDSIEHVLRRGHRVVVSFEKDFEVKLLKTSPTQVEVDVREIENLKSKYTLFLDYSVVAIPESDENFSSQEIDELTEKVTQLQSDFSEYRRLSREEAEFLRASVELLIKKLDSSSKSAWKYTATGVVASLLMTISPDTYVEIASKAGVAIQNLLPK
;
A
#
# COMPACT_ATOMS: atom_id res chain seq x y z
N MET A 1 0.71 18.77 -4.44
CA MET A 1 1.39 19.92 -5.05
C MET A 1 0.85 20.07 -6.45
N LYS A 2 0.21 21.20 -6.75
CA LYS A 2 -0.41 21.41 -8.07
C LYS A 2 0.56 22.13 -9.00
N LYS A 3 0.70 21.64 -10.22
CA LYS A 3 1.48 22.28 -11.28
C LYS A 3 0.81 22.12 -12.63
N THR A 4 1.15 23.02 -13.55
CA THR A 4 0.79 22.94 -14.95
C THR A 4 1.97 22.37 -15.71
N VAL A 5 1.74 21.33 -16.51
CA VAL A 5 2.76 20.70 -17.36
C VAL A 5 2.36 20.93 -18.81
N PHE A 6 3.25 21.49 -19.62
CA PHE A 6 3.02 21.64 -21.06
C PHE A 6 3.23 20.30 -21.77
N PHE A 7 2.49 20.06 -22.85
CA PHE A 7 2.69 18.83 -23.62
C PHE A 7 4.09 18.81 -24.25
N ASN A 8 4.74 17.63 -24.19
CA ASN A 8 6.13 17.38 -24.57
C ASN A 8 7.15 18.15 -23.70
N ASP A 9 6.77 18.53 -22.49
CA ASP A 9 7.63 19.14 -21.47
C ASP A 9 7.41 18.44 -20.12
N TYR A 10 8.21 18.78 -19.13
CA TYR A 10 8.13 18.20 -17.79
C TYR A 10 8.11 19.25 -16.69
N GLU A 11 7.55 18.86 -15.54
CA GLU A 11 7.68 19.61 -14.30
C GLU A 11 8.31 18.74 -13.21
N SER A 12 9.14 19.39 -12.40
CA SER A 12 9.77 18.79 -11.23
C SER A 12 8.98 19.02 -9.95
N PHE A 13 9.07 18.06 -9.03
CA PHE A 13 8.47 18.07 -7.70
C PHE A 13 9.51 17.59 -6.68
N PHE A 14 9.32 17.98 -5.41
CA PHE A 14 10.16 17.55 -4.28
C PHE A 14 11.67 17.72 -4.54
N ASP A 15 12.09 18.98 -4.75
CA ASP A 15 13.50 19.36 -4.98
C ASP A 15 14.15 18.59 -6.15
N ASP A 16 13.45 18.55 -7.30
CA ASP A 16 13.89 17.89 -8.54
C ASP A 16 14.11 16.38 -8.43
N THR A 17 13.62 15.74 -7.36
CA THR A 17 13.75 14.29 -7.19
C THR A 17 12.64 13.50 -7.88
N PHE A 18 11.55 14.14 -8.30
CA PHE A 18 10.41 13.52 -8.98
C PHE A 18 9.96 14.39 -10.16
N THR A 19 9.72 13.79 -11.33
CA THR A 19 9.33 14.51 -12.54
C THR A 19 8.04 13.94 -13.12
N VAL A 20 7.25 14.82 -13.75
CA VAL A 20 6.08 14.43 -14.54
C VAL A 20 6.18 15.10 -15.90
N ASN A 21 6.32 14.30 -16.96
CA ASN A 21 6.17 14.72 -18.35
C ASN A 21 4.73 14.41 -18.81
N ALA A 22 4.17 15.29 -19.62
CA ALA A 22 2.86 15.11 -20.24
C ALA A 22 2.98 14.97 -21.76
N GLU A 23 2.39 13.90 -22.31
CA GLU A 23 2.26 13.67 -23.74
C GLU A 23 0.78 13.51 -24.13
N TYR A 24 0.51 13.68 -25.44
CA TYR A 24 -0.83 13.50 -25.98
C TYR A 24 -1.26 12.03 -25.88
N ALA A 25 -2.50 11.79 -25.47
CA ALA A 25 -3.14 10.49 -25.51
C ALA A 25 -4.21 10.45 -26.61
N ASP A 26 -4.46 9.27 -27.16
CA ASP A 26 -5.47 9.05 -28.20
C ASP A 26 -6.92 9.28 -27.70
N GLU A 27 -7.11 9.29 -26.38
CA GLU A 27 -8.42 9.45 -25.74
C GLU A 27 -8.74 10.92 -25.40
N ASN A 28 -10.00 11.32 -25.63
CA ASN A 28 -10.48 12.64 -25.23
C ASN A 28 -10.33 12.87 -23.72
N ASP A 29 -10.08 14.13 -23.33
CA ASP A 29 -9.86 14.55 -21.94
C ASP A 29 -8.83 13.71 -21.18
N SER A 30 -7.83 13.19 -21.91
CA SER A 30 -6.77 12.36 -21.35
C SER A 30 -5.39 12.89 -21.69
N ALA A 31 -4.39 12.43 -20.95
CA ALA A 31 -2.98 12.65 -21.23
C ALA A 31 -2.18 11.41 -20.84
N LEU A 32 -1.12 11.13 -21.59
CA LEU A 32 -0.08 10.19 -21.18
C LEU A 32 0.84 10.92 -20.20
N LEU A 33 0.90 10.46 -18.96
CA LEU A 33 1.83 10.97 -17.98
C LEU A 33 3.00 10.01 -17.86
N ILE A 34 4.21 10.52 -18.09
CA ILE A 34 5.46 9.79 -17.91
C ILE A 34 6.08 10.32 -16.61
N VAL A 35 6.16 9.45 -15.62
CA VAL A 35 6.56 9.82 -14.26
C VAL A 35 7.94 9.26 -13.97
N GLY A 36 8.86 10.12 -13.54
CA GLY A 36 10.25 9.77 -13.28
C GLY A 36 10.67 10.06 -11.84
N LYS A 37 11.63 9.28 -11.34
CA LYS A 37 12.36 9.55 -10.10
C LYS A 37 13.84 9.27 -10.32
N VAL A 38 14.70 10.14 -9.79
CA VAL A 38 16.16 9.99 -9.93
C VAL A 38 16.60 8.61 -9.43
N GLY A 39 17.29 7.86 -10.29
CA GLY A 39 17.79 6.50 -9.97
C GLY A 39 16.82 5.36 -10.29
N PHE A 40 15.64 5.64 -10.86
CA PHE A 40 14.63 4.65 -11.23
C PHE A 40 14.19 4.81 -12.70
N ASP A 41 13.73 3.72 -13.30
CA ASP A 41 13.09 3.76 -14.62
C ASP A 41 11.76 4.52 -14.55
N SER A 42 11.42 5.25 -15.60
CA SER A 42 10.15 5.97 -15.67
C SER A 42 8.95 5.04 -15.80
N ILE A 43 7.82 5.46 -15.24
CA ILE A 43 6.55 4.74 -15.29
C ILE A 43 5.55 5.56 -16.11
N GLU A 44 4.90 4.93 -17.08
CA GLU A 44 3.96 5.58 -17.99
C GLU A 44 2.51 5.20 -17.67
N HIS A 45 1.62 6.19 -17.64
CA HIS A 45 0.19 5.97 -17.46
C HIS A 45 -0.66 6.97 -18.25
N VAL A 46 -1.62 6.45 -19.01
CA VAL A 46 -2.69 7.26 -19.59
C VAL A 46 -3.73 7.57 -18.51
N LEU A 47 -3.95 8.84 -18.22
CA LEU A 47 -4.96 9.30 -17.27
C LEU A 47 -6.04 10.11 -17.97
N ARG A 48 -7.30 9.85 -17.59
CA ARG A 48 -8.45 10.70 -17.89
C ARG A 48 -8.58 11.81 -16.86
N ARG A 49 -9.18 12.94 -17.26
CA ARG A 49 -9.47 14.06 -16.35
C ARG A 49 -10.24 13.58 -15.12
N GLY A 50 -9.75 13.97 -13.94
CA GLY A 50 -10.32 13.60 -12.64
C GLY A 50 -9.78 12.28 -12.08
N HIS A 51 -9.12 11.46 -12.91
CA HIS A 51 -8.51 10.20 -12.49
C HIS A 51 -7.12 10.45 -11.90
N ARG A 52 -6.63 9.43 -11.18
CA ARG A 52 -5.31 9.41 -10.57
C ARG A 52 -4.63 8.08 -10.85
N VAL A 53 -3.31 8.08 -10.71
CA VAL A 53 -2.50 6.87 -10.56
C VAL A 53 -1.65 6.98 -9.31
N VAL A 54 -1.30 5.84 -8.74
CA VAL A 54 -0.25 5.71 -7.73
C VAL A 54 0.93 5.03 -8.39
N VAL A 55 2.09 5.66 -8.32
CA VAL A 55 3.36 5.09 -8.78
C VAL A 55 4.26 4.83 -7.59
N SER A 56 4.92 3.68 -7.59
CA SER A 56 5.78 3.24 -6.49
C SER A 56 7.25 3.26 -6.92
N PHE A 57 8.06 3.99 -6.18
CA PHE A 57 9.52 3.96 -6.24
C PHE A 57 10.04 3.52 -4.86
N GLU A 58 10.86 4.32 -4.18
CA GLU A 58 11.16 4.16 -2.74
C GLU A 58 9.98 4.58 -1.86
N LYS A 59 9.26 5.60 -2.31
CA LYS A 59 8.01 6.10 -1.73
C LYS A 59 6.91 6.01 -2.78
N ASP A 60 5.68 6.03 -2.30
CA ASP A 60 4.53 6.07 -3.19
C ASP A 60 4.18 7.52 -3.52
N PHE A 61 3.81 7.75 -4.77
CA PHE A 61 3.38 9.06 -5.24
C PHE A 61 2.04 8.94 -5.93
N GLU A 62 1.07 9.74 -5.48
CA GLU A 62 -0.19 9.92 -6.18
C GLU A 62 -0.03 11.05 -7.20
N VAL A 63 -0.33 10.74 -8.48
CA VAL A 63 -0.41 11.73 -9.56
C VAL A 63 -1.84 11.78 -10.06
N LYS A 64 -2.48 12.94 -9.93
CA LYS A 64 -3.87 13.17 -10.36
C LYS A 64 -3.96 14.16 -11.49
N LEU A 65 -4.63 13.79 -12.58
CA LEU A 65 -4.94 14.69 -13.68
C LEU A 65 -6.18 15.53 -13.33
N LEU A 66 -6.01 16.84 -13.16
CA LEU A 66 -7.08 17.76 -12.77
C LEU A 66 -7.78 18.38 -13.97
N LYS A 67 -6.99 18.80 -14.97
CA LYS A 67 -7.48 19.46 -16.19
C LYS A 67 -6.62 19.09 -17.38
N THR A 68 -7.26 19.08 -18.54
CA THR A 68 -6.67 18.94 -19.87
C THR A 68 -6.99 20.19 -20.67
N SER A 69 -6.05 20.64 -21.49
CA SER A 69 -6.21 21.75 -22.43
C SER A 69 -5.34 21.45 -23.66
N PRO A 70 -5.53 22.12 -24.81
CA PRO A 70 -4.84 21.74 -26.04
C PRO A 70 -3.31 21.72 -25.98
N THR A 71 -2.70 22.50 -25.08
CA THR A 71 -1.26 22.67 -24.96
C THR A 71 -0.69 22.24 -23.61
N GLN A 72 -1.53 21.92 -22.63
CA GLN A 72 -1.09 21.69 -21.26
C GLN A 72 -2.09 20.87 -20.43
N VAL A 73 -1.59 20.33 -19.33
CA VAL A 73 -2.38 19.67 -18.29
C VAL A 73 -2.13 20.32 -16.94
N GLU A 74 -3.11 20.20 -16.03
CA GLU A 74 -2.92 20.53 -14.61
C GLU A 74 -2.89 19.21 -13.83
N VAL A 75 -1.80 18.97 -13.09
CA VAL A 75 -1.62 17.79 -12.26
C VAL A 75 -1.50 18.17 -10.78
N ASP A 76 -1.99 17.31 -9.90
CA ASP A 76 -1.69 17.35 -8.46
C ASP A 76 -0.86 16.12 -8.11
N VAL A 77 0.35 16.35 -7.62
CA VAL A 77 1.29 15.30 -7.20
C VAL A 77 1.43 15.32 -5.69
N ARG A 78 1.31 14.17 -5.05
CA ARG A 78 1.49 14.04 -3.60
C ARG A 78 2.38 12.85 -3.32
N GLU A 79 3.38 13.08 -2.47
CA GLU A 79 4.00 11.97 -1.75
C GLU A 79 2.94 11.40 -0.82
N ILE A 80 2.75 10.09 -0.89
CA ILE A 80 1.89 9.35 0.01
C ILE A 80 2.77 8.34 0.74
N GLU A 81 2.45 8.09 2.01
CA GLU A 81 3.17 7.07 2.75
C GLU A 81 3.04 5.72 2.04
N ASN A 82 4.18 5.04 1.91
CA ASN A 82 4.25 3.73 1.32
C ASN A 82 3.58 2.72 2.27
N LEU A 83 2.29 2.47 2.04
CA LEU A 83 1.51 1.52 2.83
C LEU A 83 2.14 0.12 2.76
N LYS A 84 2.71 -0.27 1.61
CA LYS A 84 3.41 -1.55 1.47
C LYS A 84 4.56 -1.63 2.47
N SER A 85 5.38 -0.59 2.59
CA SER A 85 6.44 -0.54 3.61
C SER A 85 5.86 -0.65 5.02
N LYS A 86 4.78 0.06 5.35
CA LYS A 86 4.14 -0.03 6.67
C LYS A 86 3.65 -1.45 6.99
N TYR A 87 3.11 -2.20 6.01
CA TYR A 87 2.79 -3.61 6.21
C TYR A 87 3.98 -4.50 6.36
N THR A 88 4.98 -4.33 5.50
CA THR A 88 6.18 -5.16 5.58
C THR A 88 6.81 -4.97 6.96
N LEU A 89 6.85 -3.75 7.48
CA LEU A 89 7.27 -3.47 8.84
C LEU A 89 6.35 -4.12 9.89
N PHE A 90 5.03 -4.01 9.77
CA PHE A 90 4.11 -4.68 10.70
C PHE A 90 4.28 -6.21 10.68
N LEU A 91 4.39 -6.81 9.50
CA LEU A 91 4.60 -8.25 9.31
C LEU A 91 5.93 -8.68 9.93
N ASP A 92 7.03 -8.04 9.54
CA ASP A 92 8.38 -8.44 9.96
C ASP A 92 8.61 -8.21 11.46
N TYR A 93 8.16 -7.07 12.00
CA TYR A 93 8.44 -6.68 13.38
C TYR A 93 7.35 -7.03 14.39
N SER A 94 6.13 -7.36 13.94
CA SER A 94 5.02 -7.67 14.87
C SER A 94 4.46 -9.07 14.71
N VAL A 95 4.41 -9.62 13.50
CA VAL A 95 3.84 -10.97 13.27
C VAL A 95 4.93 -12.04 13.22
N VAL A 96 5.95 -11.84 12.38
CA VAL A 96 7.06 -12.80 12.19
C VAL A 96 7.88 -12.95 13.47
N ALA A 97 8.08 -11.84 14.19
CA ALA A 97 8.82 -11.80 15.45
C ALA A 97 8.14 -12.56 16.61
N ILE A 98 6.84 -12.86 16.52
CA ILE A 98 6.15 -13.64 17.56
C ILE A 98 6.64 -15.10 17.47
N PRO A 99 7.14 -15.68 18.58
CA PRO A 99 7.54 -17.08 18.61
C PRO A 99 6.32 -17.97 18.42
N GLU A 100 6.48 -19.05 17.64
CA GLU A 100 5.47 -20.09 17.56
C GLU A 100 5.43 -20.85 18.88
N SER A 101 4.28 -20.78 19.55
CA SER A 101 4.03 -21.38 20.85
C SER A 101 2.53 -21.62 21.04
N ASP A 102 2.19 -22.68 21.77
CA ASP A 102 0.83 -22.95 22.21
C ASP A 102 0.41 -22.11 23.43
N GLU A 103 1.34 -21.33 23.99
CA GLU A 103 1.06 -20.36 25.04
C GLU A 103 0.15 -19.23 24.54
N ASN A 104 -0.63 -18.68 25.47
CA ASN A 104 -1.40 -17.47 25.24
C ASN A 104 -0.50 -16.22 25.39
N PHE A 105 -0.98 -15.09 24.90
CA PHE A 105 -0.32 -13.80 25.14
C PHE A 105 -0.48 -13.38 26.61
N SER A 106 0.55 -12.75 27.15
CA SER A 106 0.46 -12.00 28.39
C SER A 106 -0.31 -10.69 28.19
N SER A 107 -0.87 -10.12 29.25
CA SER A 107 -1.62 -8.85 29.16
C SER A 107 -0.81 -7.72 28.52
N GLN A 108 0.49 -7.63 28.82
CA GLN A 108 1.37 -6.63 28.19
C GLN A 108 1.49 -6.87 26.67
N GLU A 109 1.67 -8.11 26.23
CA GLU A 109 1.74 -8.43 24.80
C GLU A 109 0.42 -8.14 24.09
N ILE A 110 -0.71 -8.37 24.75
CA ILE A 110 -2.05 -8.04 24.22
C ILE A 110 -2.18 -6.52 24.03
N ASP A 111 -1.79 -5.72 25.02
CA ASP A 111 -1.87 -4.26 24.92
C ASP A 111 -0.99 -3.72 23.78
N GLU A 112 0.27 -4.16 23.71
CA GLU A 112 1.22 -3.73 22.66
C GLU A 112 0.76 -4.14 21.25
N LEU A 113 0.26 -5.37 21.07
CA LEU A 113 -0.23 -5.83 19.78
C LEU A 113 -1.55 -5.18 19.39
N THR A 114 -2.42 -4.90 20.36
CA THR A 114 -3.67 -4.16 20.12
C THR A 114 -3.35 -2.76 19.60
N GLU A 115 -2.43 -2.04 20.24
CA GLU A 115 -1.99 -0.71 19.79
C GLU A 115 -1.46 -0.76 18.36
N LYS A 116 -0.57 -1.72 18.04
CA LYS A 116 0.00 -1.88 16.69
C LYS A 116 -1.06 -2.18 15.63
N VAL A 117 -2.00 -3.08 15.93
CA VAL A 117 -3.09 -3.44 15.01
C VAL A 117 -4.06 -2.26 14.81
N THR A 118 -4.36 -1.50 15.86
CA THR A 118 -5.20 -0.29 15.75
C THR A 118 -4.48 0.83 14.99
N GLN A 119 -3.17 1.02 15.20
CA GLN A 119 -2.39 1.98 14.42
C GLN A 119 -2.40 1.62 12.93
N LEU A 120 -2.22 0.34 12.60
CA LEU A 120 -2.34 -0.15 11.23
C LEU A 120 -3.72 0.16 10.63
N GLN A 121 -4.81 0.00 11.40
CA GLN A 121 -6.14 0.39 10.96
C GLN A 121 -6.26 1.90 10.69
N SER A 122 -5.67 2.74 11.55
CA SER A 122 -5.67 4.19 11.39
C SER A 122 -4.95 4.59 10.12
N ASP A 123 -3.75 4.06 9.90
CA ASP A 123 -2.92 4.31 8.71
C ASP A 123 -3.67 3.98 7.41
N PHE A 124 -4.57 2.99 7.45
CA PHE A 124 -5.45 2.65 6.35
C PHE A 124 -6.60 3.61 6.13
N SER A 125 -7.23 4.02 7.21
CA SER A 125 -8.37 4.93 7.14
C SER A 125 -7.92 6.30 6.60
N GLU A 126 -6.67 6.67 6.88
CA GLU A 126 -6.02 7.87 6.34
C GLU A 126 -5.58 7.69 4.88
N TYR A 127 -5.30 6.46 4.45
CA TYR A 127 -5.07 6.15 3.04
C TYR A 127 -6.33 6.41 2.23
N ARG A 128 -6.38 7.59 1.61
CA ARG A 128 -7.55 8.05 0.87
C ARG A 128 -7.88 7.12 -0.30
N ARG A 129 -9.02 6.44 -0.13
CA ARG A 129 -9.82 5.63 -1.06
C ARG A 129 -9.64 4.11 -0.94
N LEU A 130 -9.86 3.56 0.25
CA LEU A 130 -10.49 2.25 0.31
C LEU A 130 -11.92 2.36 -0.23
N SER A 131 -12.37 1.38 -1.01
CA SER A 131 -13.79 1.17 -1.25
C SER A 131 -14.51 0.89 0.08
N ARG A 132 -15.83 0.97 0.08
CA ARG A 132 -16.61 0.68 1.30
C ARG A 132 -16.36 -0.76 1.75
N GLU A 133 -16.31 -1.67 0.79
CA GLU A 133 -16.08 -3.10 0.98
C GLU A 133 -14.68 -3.36 1.54
N GLU A 134 -13.66 -2.67 1.04
CA GLU A 134 -12.28 -2.77 1.55
C GLU A 134 -12.14 -2.22 2.97
N ALA A 135 -12.82 -1.11 3.27
CA ALA A 135 -12.85 -0.55 4.62
C ALA A 135 -13.58 -1.46 5.62
N GLU A 136 -14.70 -2.06 5.20
CA GLU A 136 -15.44 -3.04 6.00
C GLU A 136 -14.61 -4.31 6.25
N PHE A 137 -13.93 -4.82 5.21
CA PHE A 137 -13.01 -5.95 5.32
C PHE A 137 -11.87 -5.66 6.30
N LEU A 138 -11.17 -4.55 6.13
CA LEU A 138 -10.08 -4.15 7.02
C LEU A 138 -10.55 -4.08 8.48
N ARG A 139 -11.70 -3.44 8.74
CA ARG A 139 -12.25 -3.32 10.09
C ARG A 139 -12.53 -4.70 10.69
N ALA A 140 -13.17 -5.57 9.94
CA ALA A 140 -13.46 -6.94 10.39
C ALA A 140 -12.18 -7.76 10.65
N SER A 141 -11.16 -7.59 9.81
CA SER A 141 -9.84 -8.21 9.99
C SER A 141 -9.15 -7.74 11.26
N VAL A 142 -9.17 -6.43 11.55
CA VAL A 142 -8.59 -5.86 12.77
C VAL A 142 -9.33 -6.36 14.02
N GLU A 143 -10.66 -6.33 14.02
CA GLU A 143 -11.48 -6.85 15.11
C GLU A 143 -11.20 -8.35 15.36
N LEU A 144 -11.01 -9.14 14.31
CA LEU A 144 -10.63 -10.54 14.41
C LEU A 144 -9.27 -10.73 15.09
N LEU A 145 -8.26 -9.94 14.70
CA LEU A 145 -6.92 -10.04 15.28
C LEU A 145 -6.92 -9.66 16.76
N ILE A 146 -7.60 -8.57 17.13
CA ILE A 146 -7.72 -8.14 18.53
C ILE A 146 -8.43 -9.23 19.33
N LYS A 147 -9.58 -9.72 18.87
CA LYS A 147 -10.32 -10.79 19.57
C LYS A 147 -9.49 -12.05 19.78
N LYS A 148 -8.59 -12.38 18.85
CA LYS A 148 -7.73 -13.55 18.95
C LYS A 148 -6.56 -13.35 19.92
N LEU A 149 -6.13 -12.13 20.23
CA LEU A 149 -5.10 -11.89 21.25
C LEU A 149 -5.53 -12.45 22.61
N ASP A 150 -6.80 -12.28 22.98
CA ASP A 150 -7.35 -12.73 24.27
C ASP A 150 -7.68 -14.22 24.33
N SER A 151 -7.90 -14.87 23.17
CA SER A 151 -8.60 -16.17 23.10
C SER A 151 -7.84 -17.27 22.38
N SER A 152 -6.65 -16.99 21.84
CA SER A 152 -5.90 -17.96 21.06
C SER A 152 -4.42 -18.01 21.46
N SER A 153 -3.78 -19.13 21.13
CA SER A 153 -2.34 -19.27 21.30
C SER A 153 -1.57 -18.34 20.36
N LYS A 154 -0.31 -18.05 20.71
CA LYS A 154 0.60 -17.24 19.89
C LYS A 154 0.71 -17.78 18.46
N SER A 155 0.83 -19.10 18.30
CA SER A 155 0.82 -19.76 16.99
C SER A 155 -0.47 -19.48 16.22
N ALA A 156 -1.64 -19.73 16.82
CA ALA A 156 -2.94 -19.55 16.16
C ALA A 156 -3.19 -18.08 15.75
N TRP A 157 -2.75 -17.13 16.59
CA TRP A 157 -2.80 -15.72 16.26
C TRP A 157 -1.87 -15.37 15.11
N LYS A 158 -0.60 -15.80 15.16
CA LYS A 158 0.40 -15.56 14.11
C LYS A 158 -0.06 -16.05 12.75
N TYR A 159 -0.68 -17.22 12.67
CA TYR A 159 -1.27 -17.72 11.42
C TYR A 159 -2.40 -16.84 10.91
N THR A 160 -3.28 -16.40 11.81
CA THR A 160 -4.40 -15.54 11.44
C THR A 160 -3.90 -14.18 10.95
N ALA A 161 -2.94 -13.59 11.66
CA ALA A 161 -2.29 -12.33 11.30
C ALA A 161 -1.60 -12.41 9.94
N THR A 162 -0.86 -13.49 9.68
CA THR A 162 -0.21 -13.72 8.39
C THR A 162 -1.22 -13.78 7.24
N GLY A 163 -2.33 -14.51 7.41
CA GLY A 163 -3.39 -14.60 6.41
C GLY A 163 -4.08 -13.25 6.15
N VAL A 164 -4.43 -12.53 7.23
CA VAL A 164 -5.03 -11.19 7.14
C VAL A 164 -4.11 -10.21 6.38
N VAL A 165 -2.82 -10.17 6.75
CA VAL A 165 -1.84 -9.29 6.10
C VAL A 165 -1.69 -9.65 4.61
N ALA A 166 -1.61 -10.93 4.26
CA ALA A 166 -1.53 -11.35 2.87
C ALA A 166 -2.76 -10.89 2.06
N SER A 167 -3.97 -11.04 2.60
CA SER A 167 -5.20 -10.57 1.93
C SER A 167 -5.24 -9.06 1.77
N LEU A 168 -4.82 -8.29 2.77
CA LEU A 168 -4.78 -6.82 2.69
C LEU A 168 -3.75 -6.33 1.66
N LEU A 169 -2.59 -6.98 1.58
CA LEU A 169 -1.58 -6.67 0.58
C LEU A 169 -2.06 -6.95 -0.85
N MET A 170 -2.85 -8.01 -1.07
CA MET A 170 -3.47 -8.28 -2.36
C MET A 170 -4.42 -7.17 -2.82
N THR A 171 -5.09 -6.50 -1.89
CA THR A 171 -5.99 -5.38 -2.17
C THR A 171 -5.23 -4.12 -2.64
N ILE A 172 -3.97 -3.94 -2.19
CA ILE A 172 -3.23 -2.68 -2.36
C ILE A 172 -2.15 -2.79 -3.44
N SER A 173 -1.55 -3.97 -3.61
CA SER A 173 -0.50 -4.23 -4.60
C SER A 173 -0.57 -5.69 -5.11
N PRO A 174 -1.44 -5.97 -6.10
CA PRO A 174 -1.62 -7.32 -6.66
C PRO A 174 -0.30 -7.94 -7.18
N ASP A 175 0.57 -7.13 -7.76
CA ASP A 175 1.85 -7.59 -8.34
C ASP A 175 2.87 -8.05 -7.28
N THR A 176 2.70 -7.62 -6.02
CA THR A 176 3.59 -8.01 -4.89
C THR A 176 3.19 -9.37 -4.29
N TYR A 177 2.02 -9.93 -4.65
CA TYR A 177 1.52 -11.20 -4.10
C TYR A 177 2.51 -12.36 -4.29
N VAL A 178 3.19 -12.44 -5.44
CA VAL A 178 4.08 -13.57 -5.77
C VAL A 178 5.25 -13.67 -4.78
N GLU A 179 5.80 -12.53 -4.33
CA GLU A 179 6.95 -12.51 -3.41
C GLU A 179 6.55 -12.87 -1.97
N ILE A 180 5.37 -12.42 -1.53
CA ILE A 180 4.90 -12.62 -0.15
C ILE A 180 4.20 -13.97 0.00
N ALA A 181 3.47 -14.44 -1.01
CA ALA A 181 2.94 -15.80 -1.06
C ALA A 181 4.07 -16.85 -1.10
N SER A 182 5.22 -16.51 -1.69
CA SER A 182 6.44 -17.32 -1.58
C SER A 182 6.93 -17.41 -0.12
N LYS A 183 7.06 -16.28 0.60
CA LYS A 183 7.47 -16.26 2.01
C LYS A 183 6.46 -16.93 2.94
N ALA A 184 5.16 -16.71 2.72
CA ALA A 184 4.07 -17.34 3.46
C ALA A 184 3.93 -18.84 3.12
N GLY A 185 4.18 -19.23 1.86
CA GLY A 185 4.20 -20.61 1.40
C GLY A 185 5.35 -21.41 2.03
N VAL A 186 6.52 -20.79 2.22
CA VAL A 186 7.63 -21.39 2.99
C VAL A 186 7.25 -21.58 4.46
N ALA A 187 6.57 -20.59 5.07
CA ALA A 187 6.07 -20.73 6.44
C ALA A 187 5.04 -21.87 6.56
N ILE A 188 4.09 -21.99 5.61
CA ILE A 188 3.05 -23.04 5.59
C ILE A 188 3.65 -24.43 5.28
N GLN A 189 4.62 -24.55 4.38
CA GLN A 189 5.26 -25.83 4.04
C GLN A 189 6.08 -26.43 5.18
N ASN A 190 6.65 -25.58 6.05
CA ASN A 190 7.40 -26.04 7.23
C ASN A 190 6.51 -26.56 8.37
N LEU A 191 5.18 -26.51 8.21
CA LEU A 191 4.18 -26.86 9.22
C LEU A 191 3.33 -28.08 8.85
N LEU A 192 3.45 -28.56 7.61
CA LEU A 192 2.88 -29.84 7.25
C LEU A 192 3.80 -30.94 7.79
N PRO A 193 3.30 -31.89 8.59
CA PRO A 193 4.10 -33.03 9.00
C PRO A 193 4.53 -33.79 7.73
N LYS A 194 5.81 -34.17 7.68
CA LYS A 194 6.33 -35.07 6.64
C LYS A 194 5.68 -36.46 6.72
#